data_AF-A0A6N4VFK5-F1
#
_entry.id   AF-A0A6N4VFK5-F1
#
_cell.length_a   1.000
_cell.length_b   1.000
_cell.length_c   1.000
_cell.angle_alpha   90.00
_cell.angle_beta   90.00
_cell.angle_gamma   90.00
#
_symmetry.space_group_name_H-M   'P 1'
#
loop_
_entity.id
_entity.type
_entity.pdbx_description
1 polymer ?
#
loop_
_entity_poly.entity_id
_entity_poly.type
_entity_poly.pdbx_seq_one_letter_code
_entity_poly.pdbx_strand_id
1 'polypeptide(L)'
;MTTHTDLLAGGRHTYWLGERLAAIATDLLYFVEPGHEELHPDGIPDGLTITAHRRNHTWGSTAQVWARYPQGVLQASAESSAGHPDLGRSISARTRHFRGGGLLWTHTAPVVTDEPINPLDPWSYAAVGRHLYQLRPEYRLDGAPLWQLRTDDLDTEHPRFAGIDSATTHIAEFLEPAPAPSRRRRGTRSA
;
A
#
# COMPACT_ATOMS: atom_id res chain seq x y z
N MET A 1 -2.45 -9.74 -23.58
CA MET A 1 -3.19 -10.83 -22.91
C MET A 1 -2.27 -11.38 -21.84
N THR A 2 -2.33 -10.80 -20.65
CA THR A 2 -1.44 -11.11 -19.53
C THR A 2 -2.13 -12.18 -18.70
N THR A 3 -1.74 -13.44 -18.87
CA THR A 3 -2.38 -14.57 -18.20
C THR A 3 -2.24 -14.47 -16.68
N HIS A 4 -3.29 -14.87 -15.96
CA HIS A 4 -3.45 -14.95 -14.50
C HIS A 4 -2.25 -15.54 -13.74
N THR A 5 -1.40 -16.31 -14.42
CA THR A 5 -0.16 -16.91 -13.90
C THR A 5 1.00 -15.92 -13.75
N ASP A 6 1.06 -14.83 -14.53
CA ASP A 6 2.15 -13.83 -14.46
C ASP A 6 2.03 -12.87 -13.26
N LEU A 7 0.84 -12.78 -12.65
CA LEU A 7 0.63 -12.02 -11.42
C LEU A 7 0.97 -12.80 -10.15
N LEU A 8 0.97 -14.14 -10.22
CA LEU A 8 1.18 -15.02 -9.06
C LEU A 8 2.57 -15.67 -9.02
N ALA A 9 3.34 -15.64 -10.10
CA ALA A 9 4.61 -16.37 -10.21
C ALA A 9 5.88 -15.61 -9.73
N GLY A 10 5.77 -14.37 -9.20
CA GLY A 10 6.97 -13.61 -8.83
C GLY A 10 6.79 -12.35 -7.99
N GLY A 11 6.23 -12.44 -6.78
CA GLY A 11 6.49 -11.43 -5.73
C GLY A 11 6.20 -9.96 -6.09
N ARG A 12 5.10 -9.66 -6.78
CA ARG A 12 4.82 -8.29 -7.25
C ARG A 12 4.37 -7.37 -6.12
N HIS A 13 5.11 -6.29 -5.95
CA HIS A 13 4.79 -5.15 -5.10
C HIS A 13 3.57 -4.41 -5.66
N THR A 14 2.66 -3.98 -4.78
CA THR A 14 1.43 -3.24 -5.15
C THR A 14 1.45 -1.79 -4.67
N TYR A 15 2.64 -1.24 -4.39
CA TYR A 15 2.77 0.16 -3.98
C TYR A 15 2.23 1.11 -5.05
N TRP A 16 2.59 0.89 -6.31
CA TRP A 16 2.07 1.62 -7.48
C TRP A 16 0.53 1.58 -7.56
N LEU A 17 -0.10 0.46 -7.17
CA LEU A 17 -1.56 0.34 -7.13
C LEU A 17 -2.10 1.24 -6.02
N GLY A 18 -1.45 1.27 -4.85
CA GLY A 18 -1.75 2.24 -3.80
C GLY A 18 -1.72 3.69 -4.28
N GLU A 19 -0.69 4.08 -5.04
CA GLU A 19 -0.60 5.43 -5.61
C GLU A 19 -1.74 5.72 -6.59
N ARG A 20 -2.08 4.75 -7.45
CA ARG A 20 -3.23 4.86 -8.35
C ARG A 20 -4.54 5.00 -7.60
N LEU A 21 -4.74 4.24 -6.53
CA LEU A 21 -5.93 4.35 -5.67
C LEU A 21 -5.97 5.69 -4.93
N ALA A 22 -4.83 6.30 -4.59
CA ALA A 22 -4.77 7.61 -3.95
C ALA A 22 -5.21 8.73 -4.90
N ALA A 23 -4.85 8.62 -6.18
CA ALA A 23 -5.37 9.49 -7.23
C ALA A 23 -6.90 9.33 -7.38
N ILE A 24 -7.40 8.09 -7.43
CA ILE A 24 -8.85 7.83 -7.48
C ILE A 24 -9.56 8.41 -6.25
N ALA A 25 -9.03 8.18 -5.04
CA ALA A 25 -9.60 8.73 -3.82
C ALA A 25 -9.68 10.27 -3.85
N THR A 26 -8.67 10.93 -4.43
CA THR A 26 -8.67 12.38 -4.65
C THR A 26 -9.79 12.78 -5.62
N ASP A 27 -9.91 12.09 -6.76
CA ASP A 27 -10.94 12.35 -7.78
C ASP A 27 -12.34 12.22 -7.18
N LEU A 28 -12.56 11.20 -6.34
CA LEU A 28 -13.84 10.97 -5.67
C LEU A 28 -14.29 12.12 -4.76
N LEU A 29 -13.37 12.96 -4.27
CA LEU A 29 -13.72 14.13 -3.47
C LEU A 29 -14.18 15.33 -4.30
N TYR A 30 -14.00 15.30 -5.63
CA TYR A 30 -14.59 16.28 -6.54
C TYR A 30 -16.04 15.95 -6.90
N PHE A 31 -16.49 14.70 -6.73
CA PHE A 31 -17.84 14.25 -7.04
C PHE A 31 -18.66 14.08 -5.75
N VAL A 32 -19.89 14.60 -5.74
CA VAL A 32 -20.64 14.80 -4.49
C VAL A 32 -21.74 13.76 -4.38
N GLU A 33 -21.50 12.73 -3.57
CA GLU A 33 -22.49 12.04 -2.73
C GLU A 33 -21.79 11.02 -1.79
N PRO A 34 -21.98 11.12 -0.46
CA PRO A 34 -21.53 10.08 0.46
C PRO A 34 -22.14 8.73 0.12
N GLY A 35 -21.39 7.65 0.31
CA GLY A 35 -21.88 6.32 -0.02
C GLY A 35 -20.77 5.31 -0.23
N HIS A 36 -21.19 4.07 -0.50
CA HIS A 36 -20.33 2.94 -0.82
C HIS A 36 -20.65 2.46 -2.22
N GLU A 37 -19.63 2.32 -3.07
CA GLU A 37 -19.79 1.84 -4.43
C GLU A 37 -18.62 0.95 -4.86
N GLU A 38 -18.91 0.07 -5.81
CA GLU A 38 -17.88 -0.62 -6.59
C GLU A 38 -17.47 0.27 -7.76
N LEU A 39 -16.18 0.32 -8.05
CA LEU A 39 -15.59 1.12 -9.11
C LEU A 39 -15.02 0.21 -10.20
N HIS A 40 -15.07 0.70 -11.44
CA HIS A 40 -14.44 0.06 -12.60
C HIS A 40 -13.46 1.01 -13.29
N PRO A 41 -12.37 1.42 -12.61
CA PRO A 41 -11.42 2.38 -13.16
C PRO A 41 -10.49 1.74 -14.20
N ASP A 42 -10.14 2.51 -15.23
CA ASP A 42 -9.16 2.09 -16.23
C ASP A 42 -7.75 1.95 -15.64
N GLY A 43 -7.01 0.98 -16.19
CA GLY A 43 -5.60 0.73 -15.84
C GLY A 43 -5.40 -0.06 -14.55
N ILE A 44 -6.45 -0.67 -14.01
CA ILE A 44 -6.36 -1.62 -12.90
C ILE A 44 -6.35 -3.07 -13.44
N PRO A 45 -5.50 -3.96 -12.91
CA PRO A 45 -5.43 -5.35 -13.34
C PRO A 45 -6.77 -6.07 -13.22
N ASP A 46 -7.06 -6.91 -14.21
CA ASP A 46 -8.22 -7.80 -14.19
C ASP A 46 -8.22 -8.68 -12.94
N GLY A 47 -9.42 -8.96 -12.42
CA GLY A 47 -9.59 -9.79 -11.23
C GLY A 47 -9.33 -9.07 -9.92
N LEU A 48 -9.33 -7.74 -9.89
CA LEU A 48 -9.44 -6.95 -8.67
C LEU A 48 -10.85 -6.34 -8.57
N THR A 49 -11.47 -6.46 -7.40
CA THR A 49 -12.65 -5.70 -7.03
C THR A 49 -12.19 -4.42 -6.35
N ILE A 50 -12.63 -3.28 -6.88
CA ILE A 50 -12.31 -1.95 -6.36
C ILE A 50 -13.55 -1.40 -5.69
N THR A 51 -13.48 -1.11 -4.39
CA THR A 51 -14.57 -0.47 -3.67
C THR A 51 -14.15 0.87 -3.12
N ALA A 52 -15.08 1.81 -3.08
CA ALA A 52 -14.86 3.14 -2.54
C ALA A 52 -15.93 3.52 -1.52
N HIS A 53 -15.51 4.21 -0.47
CA HIS A 53 -16.39 4.74 0.56
C HIS A 53 -16.12 6.22 0.75
N ARG A 54 -17.15 7.04 0.54
CA ARG A 54 -17.14 8.48 0.78
C ARG A 54 -17.94 8.81 2.02
N ARG A 55 -17.41 9.69 2.87
CA ARG A 55 -18.04 10.12 4.12
C ARG A 55 -17.83 11.60 4.38
N ASN A 56 -18.84 12.25 4.95
CA ASN A 56 -18.75 13.60 5.48
C ASN A 56 -18.56 13.58 7.00
N HIS A 57 -17.81 14.56 7.47
CA HIS A 57 -17.44 14.79 8.87
C HIS A 57 -17.68 16.26 9.21
N THR A 58 -17.65 16.60 10.51
CA THR A 58 -17.74 18.00 10.96
C THR A 58 -16.57 18.85 10.48
N TRP A 59 -15.42 18.24 10.22
CA TRP A 59 -14.19 18.90 9.79
C TRP A 59 -13.96 18.86 8.27
N GLY A 60 -14.76 18.11 7.50
CA GLY A 60 -14.54 17.95 6.06
C GLY A 60 -15.12 16.65 5.48
N SER A 61 -14.50 16.14 4.42
CA SER A 61 -14.96 14.94 3.71
C SER A 61 -13.80 13.98 3.44
N THR A 62 -14.10 12.70 3.36
CA THR A 62 -13.11 11.64 3.14
C THR A 62 -13.55 10.68 2.05
N ALA A 63 -12.58 10.18 1.29
CA ALA A 63 -12.75 9.06 0.37
C ALA A 63 -11.71 7.99 0.71
N GLN A 64 -12.17 6.74 0.83
CA GLN A 64 -11.32 5.58 1.06
C GLN A 64 -11.57 4.58 -0.07
N VAL A 65 -10.50 4.05 -0.66
CA VAL A 65 -10.58 3.14 -1.80
C VAL A 65 -9.76 1.90 -1.53
N TRP A 66 -10.31 0.72 -1.80
CA TRP A 66 -9.66 -0.57 -1.58
C TRP A 66 -9.65 -1.41 -2.85
N ALA A 67 -8.52 -2.06 -3.11
CA ALA A 67 -8.39 -3.10 -4.12
C ALA A 67 -8.23 -4.47 -3.45
N ARG A 68 -9.12 -5.41 -3.76
CA ARG A 68 -9.09 -6.78 -3.24
C ARG A 68 -9.17 -7.79 -4.38
N TYR A 69 -8.53 -8.93 -4.21
CA TYR A 69 -8.89 -10.10 -5.03
C TYR A 69 -10.29 -10.61 -4.63
N PRO A 70 -10.98 -11.37 -5.51
CA PRO A 70 -12.32 -11.91 -5.26
C PRO A 70 -12.45 -12.70 -3.95
N GLN A 71 -11.35 -13.30 -3.47
CA GLN A 71 -11.30 -14.03 -2.20
C GLN A 71 -11.24 -13.10 -0.97
N GLY A 72 -11.37 -11.78 -1.14
CA GLY A 72 -11.32 -10.77 -0.08
C GLY A 72 -9.90 -10.34 0.31
N VAL A 73 -8.86 -10.84 -0.36
CA VAL A 73 -7.47 -10.53 -0.01
C VAL A 73 -7.12 -9.11 -0.43
N LEU A 74 -6.90 -8.23 0.55
CA LEU A 74 -6.45 -6.84 0.33
C LEU A 74 -5.10 -6.82 -0.40
N GLN A 75 -5.08 -6.12 -1.54
CA GLN A 75 -3.88 -5.90 -2.34
C GLN A 75 -3.32 -4.50 -2.13
N ALA A 76 -4.18 -3.49 -2.11
CA ALA A 76 -3.82 -2.12 -1.79
C ALA A 76 -5.05 -1.35 -1.31
N SER A 77 -4.83 -0.24 -0.62
CA SER A 77 -5.86 0.76 -0.40
C SER A 77 -5.24 2.13 -0.26
N ALA A 78 -6.04 3.15 -0.51
CA ALA A 78 -5.65 4.53 -0.32
C ALA A 78 -6.80 5.32 0.31
N GLU A 79 -6.45 6.49 0.82
CA GLU A 79 -7.41 7.39 1.43
C GLU A 79 -7.06 8.83 1.10
N SER A 80 -8.09 9.66 1.03
CA SER A 80 -8.01 11.08 0.78
C SER A 80 -8.96 11.83 1.71
N SER A 81 -8.57 13.05 2.07
CA SER A 81 -9.40 13.97 2.85
C SER A 81 -9.36 15.37 2.24
N ALA A 82 -10.51 16.03 2.26
CA ALA A 82 -10.65 17.46 1.98
C ALA A 82 -11.13 18.16 3.25
N GLY A 83 -10.47 19.26 3.62
CA GLY A 83 -10.98 20.15 4.66
C GLY A 83 -12.32 20.77 4.25
N HIS A 84 -13.10 21.23 5.24
CA HIS A 84 -14.34 21.97 4.98
C HIS A 84 -14.09 23.10 3.96
N PRO A 85 -14.99 23.36 2.99
CA PRO A 85 -14.78 24.39 1.97
C PRO A 85 -14.42 25.77 2.54
N ASP A 86 -14.94 26.09 3.73
CA ASP A 86 -14.68 27.33 4.46
C ASP A 86 -13.29 27.41 5.12
N LEU A 87 -12.61 26.27 5.27
CA LEU A 87 -11.27 26.14 5.88
C LEU A 87 -10.14 26.04 4.85
N GLY A 88 -10.47 26.08 3.55
CA GLY A 88 -9.54 25.94 2.44
C GLY A 88 -9.61 24.56 1.78
N ARG A 89 -9.56 24.54 0.44
CA ARG A 89 -9.67 23.33 -0.38
C ARG A 89 -8.32 22.64 -0.58
N SER A 90 -7.61 22.28 0.48
CA SER A 90 -6.51 21.34 0.34
C SER A 90 -7.05 19.91 0.37
N ILE A 91 -6.85 19.18 -0.73
CA ILE A 91 -7.07 17.74 -0.75
C ILE A 91 -5.71 17.08 -0.52
N SER A 92 -5.66 16.24 0.51
CA SER A 92 -4.51 15.40 0.81
C SER A 92 -4.87 13.95 0.53
N ALA A 93 -3.92 13.14 0.08
CA ALA A 93 -4.11 11.72 -0.16
C ALA A 93 -2.86 10.92 0.19
N ARG A 94 -3.05 9.64 0.51
CA ARG A 94 -1.96 8.70 0.75
C ARG A 94 -2.35 7.27 0.43
N THR A 95 -1.35 6.47 0.07
CA THR A 95 -1.45 5.02 0.16
C THR A 95 -1.60 4.62 1.62
N ARG A 96 -2.67 3.89 1.95
CA ARG A 96 -2.92 3.37 3.29
C ARG A 96 -2.32 1.98 3.47
N HIS A 97 -2.55 1.11 2.50
CA HIS A 97 -2.05 -0.26 2.52
C HIS A 97 -1.51 -0.65 1.15
N PHE A 98 -0.49 -1.49 1.14
CA PHE A 98 0.00 -2.15 -0.07
C PHE A 98 0.73 -3.45 0.30
N ARG A 99 0.96 -4.33 -0.67
CA ARG A 99 1.73 -5.55 -0.51
C ARG A 99 3.12 -5.39 -1.10
N GLY A 100 4.11 -5.96 -0.43
CA GLY A 100 5.47 -6.11 -0.94
C GLY A 100 5.98 -7.50 -0.58
N GLY A 101 6.22 -8.35 -1.58
CA GLY A 101 6.37 -9.78 -1.34
C GLY A 101 5.15 -10.37 -0.63
N GLY A 102 5.39 -11.15 0.44
CA GLY A 102 4.33 -11.73 1.27
C GLY A 102 3.72 -10.76 2.30
N LEU A 103 4.30 -9.59 2.50
CA LEU A 103 3.95 -8.68 3.59
C LEU A 103 2.86 -7.67 3.20
N LEU A 104 2.02 -7.30 4.18
CA LEU A 104 1.10 -6.17 4.09
C LEU A 104 1.71 -4.98 4.82
N TRP A 105 2.02 -3.94 4.07
CA TRP A 105 2.53 -2.67 4.56
C TRP A 105 1.38 -1.73 4.87
N THR A 106 1.44 -1.09 6.03
CA THR A 106 0.40 -0.21 6.56
C THR A 106 0.99 1.14 6.92
N HIS A 107 0.37 2.21 6.43
CA HIS A 107 0.73 3.57 6.82
C HIS A 107 0.48 3.78 8.32
N THR A 108 1.44 4.37 9.04
CA THR A 108 1.42 4.40 10.52
C THR A 108 0.58 5.53 11.12
N ALA A 109 0.24 6.56 10.34
CA ALA A 109 -0.63 7.63 10.82
C ALA A 109 -2.07 7.14 11.10
N PRO A 110 -2.87 7.88 11.90
CA PRO A 110 -4.26 7.53 12.23
C PRO A 110 -5.15 7.35 10.99
N VAL A 111 -6.27 6.64 11.10
CA VAL A 111 -7.16 6.42 9.95
C VAL A 111 -7.85 7.73 9.60
N VAL A 112 -8.09 7.99 8.31
CA VAL A 112 -8.65 9.28 7.86
C VAL A 112 -10.04 9.61 8.43
N THR A 113 -10.74 8.63 9.01
CA THR A 113 -12.02 8.85 9.68
C THR A 113 -11.90 9.58 11.01
N ASP A 114 -10.72 9.53 11.64
CA ASP A 114 -10.48 10.09 12.96
C ASP A 114 -10.03 11.55 12.84
N GLU A 115 -9.20 11.84 11.84
CA GLU A 115 -8.64 13.17 11.57
C GLU A 115 -8.30 13.36 10.08
N PRO A 116 -8.30 14.61 9.56
CA PRO A 116 -7.87 14.88 8.19
C PRO A 116 -6.39 14.48 7.98
N ILE A 117 -6.05 14.10 6.75
CA ILE A 117 -4.66 13.79 6.39
C ILE A 117 -3.85 15.08 6.47
N ASN A 118 -2.93 15.12 7.42
CA ASN A 118 -1.90 16.15 7.49
C ASN A 118 -0.74 15.80 6.55
N PRO A 119 -0.48 16.60 5.49
CA PRO A 119 0.62 16.35 4.58
C PRO A 119 2.00 16.66 5.19
N LEU A 120 2.07 17.09 6.46
CA LEU A 120 3.33 17.28 7.18
C LEU A 120 3.66 16.11 8.10
N ASP A 121 2.74 15.15 8.28
CA ASP A 121 3.00 13.99 9.12
C ASP A 121 4.07 13.08 8.48
N PRO A 122 4.85 12.35 9.29
CA PRO A 122 5.81 11.40 8.77
C PRO A 122 5.12 10.28 7.96
N TRP A 123 5.40 10.21 6.66
CA TRP A 123 4.95 9.11 5.78
C TRP A 123 5.68 7.81 6.07
N SER A 124 5.40 7.17 7.20
CA SER A 124 6.01 5.90 7.58
C SER A 124 5.08 4.72 7.31
N TYR A 125 5.68 3.59 6.96
CA TYR A 125 4.97 2.33 6.78
C TYR A 125 5.53 1.26 7.69
N ALA A 126 4.67 0.38 8.20
CA ALA A 126 5.06 -0.78 8.98
C ALA A 126 4.49 -2.06 8.37
N ALA A 127 5.24 -3.16 8.49
CA ALA A 127 4.79 -4.49 8.14
C ALA A 127 5.31 -5.50 9.17
N VAL A 128 4.51 -6.53 9.44
CA VAL A 128 4.88 -7.63 10.35
C VAL A 128 5.14 -8.88 9.53
N GLY A 129 6.36 -9.40 9.63
CA GLY A 129 6.76 -10.72 9.13
C GLY A 129 7.45 -11.51 10.25
N ARG A 130 8.61 -12.07 9.94
CA ARG A 130 9.59 -12.57 10.91
C ARG A 130 10.05 -11.49 11.89
N HIS A 131 10.10 -10.24 11.41
CA HIS A 131 10.45 -9.04 12.15
C HIS A 131 9.35 -7.99 12.03
N LEU A 132 9.33 -7.02 12.94
CA LEU A 132 8.62 -5.77 12.72
C LEU A 132 9.46 -4.86 11.82
N TYR A 133 9.06 -4.70 10.57
CA TYR A 133 9.71 -3.79 9.62
C TYR A 133 9.06 -2.40 9.68
N GLN A 134 9.88 -1.35 9.68
CA GLN A 134 9.42 0.04 9.52
C GLN A 134 10.22 0.72 8.40
N LEU A 135 9.51 1.31 7.44
CA LEU A 135 10.07 2.18 6.41
C LEU A 135 9.76 3.63 6.77
N ARG A 136 10.80 4.45 6.91
CA ARG A 136 10.67 5.88 7.22
C ARG A 136 11.38 6.72 6.16
N PRO A 137 10.77 7.84 5.73
CA PRO A 137 11.39 8.76 4.81
C PRO A 137 12.45 9.60 5.54
N GLU A 138 13.63 9.69 4.95
CA GLU A 138 14.71 10.60 5.31
C GLU A 138 14.75 11.68 4.21
N TYR A 139 14.13 12.82 4.51
CA TYR A 139 14.04 13.94 3.57
C TYR A 139 15.40 14.62 3.41
N ARG A 140 15.72 14.99 2.17
CA ARG A 140 16.93 15.70 1.79
C ARG A 140 16.55 17.03 1.18
N LEU A 141 17.42 18.03 1.29
CA LEU A 141 17.15 19.37 0.77
C LEU A 141 16.97 19.39 -0.76
N ASP A 142 17.67 18.51 -1.49
CA ASP A 142 17.78 18.58 -2.95
C ASP A 142 17.26 17.34 -3.69
N GLY A 143 16.27 16.61 -3.16
CA GLY A 143 15.73 15.48 -3.90
C GLY A 143 14.62 14.68 -3.23
N ALA A 144 14.25 13.60 -3.92
CA ALA A 144 13.30 12.62 -3.41
C ALA A 144 13.80 12.04 -2.06
N PRO A 145 12.88 11.71 -1.13
CA PRO A 145 13.26 11.12 0.14
C PRO A 145 13.95 9.78 -0.09
N LEU A 146 14.98 9.50 0.72
CA LEU A 146 15.44 8.14 0.88
C LEU A 146 14.56 7.42 1.90
N TRP A 147 14.45 6.11 1.75
CA TRP A 147 13.66 5.27 2.65
C TRP A 147 14.60 4.46 3.53
N GLN A 148 14.59 4.74 4.83
CA GLN A 148 15.34 4.02 5.84
C GLN A 148 14.52 2.83 6.35
N LEU A 149 15.09 1.63 6.31
CA LEU A 149 14.53 0.43 6.89
C LEU A 149 15.02 0.24 8.32
N ARG A 150 14.07 0.08 9.25
CA ARG A 150 14.33 -0.33 10.63
C ARG A 150 13.65 -1.66 10.90
N THR A 151 14.29 -2.48 11.72
CA THR A 151 13.69 -3.70 12.27
C THR A 151 13.93 -3.76 13.76
N ASP A 152 13.20 -4.64 14.45
CA ASP A 152 13.44 -4.98 15.85
C ASP A 152 14.84 -5.54 16.13
N ASP A 153 15.44 -6.23 15.15
CA ASP A 153 16.76 -6.86 15.29
C ASP A 153 17.96 -6.05 14.72
N LEU A 154 17.74 -4.93 14.02
CA LEU A 154 18.82 -4.14 13.40
C LEU A 154 19.29 -3.00 14.32
N ASP A 155 20.24 -3.30 15.20
CA ASP A 155 20.68 -2.36 16.24
C ASP A 155 21.73 -1.32 15.79
N THR A 156 22.31 -1.39 14.58
CA THR A 156 23.45 -0.50 14.23
C THR A 156 23.56 0.01 12.80
N GLU A 157 23.00 -0.67 11.79
CA GLU A 157 22.92 -0.12 10.43
C GLU A 157 21.52 -0.27 9.87
N HIS A 158 20.91 0.86 9.48
CA HIS A 158 19.60 0.91 8.85
C HIS A 158 19.79 1.07 7.34
N PRO A 159 19.54 0.02 6.52
CA PRO A 159 19.65 0.11 5.08
C PRO A 159 18.79 1.25 4.52
N ARG A 160 19.31 1.93 3.50
CA ARG A 160 18.65 3.04 2.83
C ARG A 160 18.33 2.67 1.39
N PHE A 161 17.15 3.07 0.94
CA PHE A 161 16.64 2.75 -0.39
C PHE A 161 16.17 4.02 -1.10
N ALA A 162 16.24 4.01 -2.44
CA ALA A 162 15.78 5.13 -3.26
C ALA A 162 14.24 5.25 -3.28
N GLY A 163 13.51 4.21 -2.86
CA GLY A 163 12.05 4.18 -2.89
C GLY A 163 11.47 3.01 -2.11
N ILE A 164 10.15 3.02 -1.92
CA ILE A 164 9.42 1.94 -1.25
C ILE A 164 9.54 0.61 -2.00
N ASP A 165 9.47 0.64 -3.33
CA ASP A 165 9.58 -0.59 -4.13
C ASP A 165 10.94 -1.27 -3.95
N SER A 166 12.05 -0.51 -4.00
CA SER A 166 13.39 -1.08 -3.78
C SER A 166 13.58 -1.59 -2.36
N ALA A 167 13.04 -0.89 -1.36
CA ALA A 167 13.09 -1.33 0.02
C ALA A 167 12.31 -2.64 0.24
N THR A 168 11.08 -2.70 -0.28
CA THR A 168 10.24 -3.88 -0.08
C THR A 168 10.69 -5.07 -0.93
N THR A 169 11.31 -4.84 -2.09
CA THR A 169 11.97 -5.89 -2.89
C THR A 169 13.11 -6.51 -2.09
N HIS A 170 13.99 -5.69 -1.50
CA HIS A 170 15.08 -6.17 -0.67
C HIS A 170 14.59 -7.02 0.52
N ILE A 171 13.52 -6.58 1.18
CA ILE A 171 12.94 -7.36 2.29
C ILE A 171 12.40 -8.70 1.78
N ALA A 172 11.64 -8.71 0.69
CA ALA A 172 11.08 -9.93 0.13
C ALA A 172 12.14 -10.94 -0.35
N GLU A 173 13.28 -10.46 -0.86
CA GLU A 173 14.35 -11.32 -1.37
C GLU A 173 15.28 -11.84 -0.27
N PHE A 174 15.64 -10.99 0.70
CA PHE A 174 16.73 -11.29 1.63
C PHE A 174 16.28 -11.53 3.08
N LEU A 175 15.18 -10.90 3.51
CA LEU A 175 14.71 -10.98 4.91
C LEU A 175 13.48 -11.88 5.05
N GLU A 176 12.65 -11.94 4.01
CA GLU A 176 11.42 -12.74 3.92
C GLU A 176 11.39 -13.64 2.67
N PRO A 177 12.45 -14.41 2.38
CA PRO A 177 12.48 -15.25 1.19
C PRO A 177 11.34 -16.27 1.24
N ALA A 178 10.60 -16.37 0.14
CA ALA A 178 9.62 -17.43 -0.01
C ALA A 178 10.31 -18.79 0.16
N PRO A 179 9.69 -19.75 0.89
CA PRO A 179 10.28 -21.07 1.05
C PRO A 179 10.48 -21.70 -0.34
N ALA A 180 11.71 -22.12 -0.61
CA ALA A 180 12.04 -22.75 -1.89
C ALA A 180 11.08 -23.93 -2.14
N PRO A 181 10.52 -24.08 -3.35
CA PRO A 181 9.62 -25.18 -3.64
C PRO A 181 10.35 -26.50 -3.34
N SER A 182 9.81 -27.26 -2.38
CA SER A 182 10.41 -28.52 -1.97
C SER A 182 10.55 -29.42 -3.19
N ARG A 183 11.79 -29.83 -3.48
CA ARG A 183 12.10 -30.75 -4.58
C ARG A 183 11.37 -32.05 -4.27
N ARG A 184 10.20 -32.27 -4.89
CA ARG A 184 9.40 -33.50 -4.76
C ARG A 184 10.34 -34.69 -4.94
N ARG A 185 10.67 -35.38 -3.84
CA ARG A 185 11.51 -36.56 -3.85
C ARG A 185 10.77 -37.59 -4.70
N ARG A 186 11.28 -37.83 -5.92
CA ARG A 186 10.70 -38.77 -6.89
C ARG A 186 10.68 -40.12 -6.19
N GLY A 187 9.50 -40.55 -5.76
CA GLY A 187 9.31 -41.85 -5.13
C GLY A 187 9.88 -42.92 -6.04
N THR A 188 10.82 -43.70 -5.51
CA THR A 188 11.28 -44.95 -6.11
C THR A 188 10.06 -45.83 -6.33
N ARG A 189 9.72 -46.08 -7.61
CA ARG A 189 8.87 -47.20 -8.00
C ARG A 189 9.60 -48.47 -7.60
N SER A 190 9.11 -49.16 -6.58
CA SER A 190 9.47 -50.56 -6.35
C SER A 190 8.81 -51.40 -7.44
N ALA A 191 9.61 -52.32 -8.00
CA ALA A 191 9.26 -53.30 -9.01
C ALA A 191 8.29 -54.37 -8.47
#